data_AF-A0A8S3CSR6-F1
#
_entry.id   AF-A0A8S3CSR6-F1
#
_cell.length_a   1.000
_cell.length_b   1.000
_cell.length_c   1.000
_cell.angle_alpha   90.00
_cell.angle_beta   90.00
_cell.angle_gamma   90.00
#
_symmetry.space_group_name_H-M   'P 1'
#
loop_
_entity.id
_entity.type
_entity.pdbx_description
1 polymer ?
#
loop_
_entity_poly.entity_id
_entity_poly.type
_entity_poly.pdbx_seq_one_letter_code
_entity_poly.pdbx_strand_id
1 'polypeptide(L)' 'MKSHYGATALCLSGGAGIGHYHWGVVKALVCSGYLPKIISGTSSGAIIAAVVCTRSDDELQSTL' A
#
# COMPACT_ATOMS: atom_id res chain seq x y z
N MET A 1 25.43 -16.92 5.93
CA MET A 1 24.03 -17.31 6.15
C MET A 1 23.18 -16.50 5.19
N LYS A 2 22.59 -17.12 4.15
CA LYS A 2 21.67 -16.44 3.22
C LYS A 2 20.29 -16.53 3.84
N SER A 3 19.80 -15.43 4.40
CA SER A 3 18.46 -15.41 4.97
C SER A 3 17.43 -15.36 3.83
N HIS A 4 16.53 -16.34 3.79
CA HIS A 4 15.43 -16.39 2.83
C HIS A 4 14.20 -15.68 3.41
N TYR A 5 14.18 -14.35 3.35
CA TYR A 5 13.09 -13.54 3.92
C TYR A 5 11.82 -13.47 3.03
N GLY A 6 11.87 -14.00 1.81
CA GLY A 6 10.74 -13.95 0.88
C GLY A 6 10.49 -12.54 0.32
N ALA A 7 9.24 -12.28 -0.08
CA ALA A 7 8.80 -10.99 -0.59
C ALA A 7 8.04 -10.21 0.51
N THR A 8 8.35 -8.91 0.64
CA THR A 8 7.62 -8.01 1.53
C THR A 8 6.19 -7.77 1.03
N ALA A 9 5.22 -7.73 1.94
CA ALA A 9 3.84 -7.37 1.64
C ALA A 9 3.36 -6.20 2.51
N LEU A 10 2.50 -5.36 1.94
CA LEU A 10 1.78 -4.31 2.66
C LEU A 10 0.37 -4.80 3.00
N CYS A 11 0.05 -4.93 4.29
CA CYS A 11 -1.25 -5.38 4.75
C CYS A 11 -2.06 -4.23 5.37
N LEU A 12 -3.16 -3.83 4.70
CA LEU A 12 -4.02 -2.72 5.12
C LEU A 12 -5.26 -3.25 5.85
N SER A 13 -5.28 -3.14 7.17
CA SER A 13 -6.43 -3.58 7.98
C SER A 13 -7.67 -2.71 7.74
N GLY A 14 -8.86 -3.25 8.04
CA GLY A 14 -10.08 -2.45 8.11
C GLY A 14 -10.04 -1.45 9.26
N GLY A 15 -10.80 -0.36 9.14
CA GLY A 15 -10.87 0.66 10.19
C GLY A 15 -12.01 1.67 10.03
N ALA A 16 -13.05 1.35 9.24
CA ALA A 16 -14.12 2.30 8.91
C ALA A 16 -13.54 3.68 8.53
N GLY A 17 -13.98 4.76 9.19
CA GLY A 17 -13.51 6.14 8.94
C GLY A 17 -12.02 6.37 9.21
N ILE A 18 -11.40 5.70 10.19
CA ILE A 18 -9.96 5.87 10.47
C ILE A 18 -9.06 5.14 9.45
N GLY A 19 -9.64 4.25 8.62
CA GLY A 19 -8.91 3.56 7.56
C GLY A 19 -8.25 4.50 6.54
N HIS A 20 -8.70 5.76 6.44
CA HIS A 20 -8.09 6.76 5.57
C HIS A 20 -6.63 7.06 5.93
N TYR A 21 -6.17 6.76 7.15
CA TYR A 21 -4.76 6.93 7.54
C TYR A 21 -3.81 6.07 6.70
N HIS A 22 -4.29 4.96 6.13
CA HIS A 22 -3.50 4.15 5.21
C HIS A 22 -3.01 4.95 3.99
N TRP A 23 -3.72 6.00 3.56
CA TRP A 23 -3.22 6.88 2.48
C TRP A 23 -1.91 7.57 2.83
N GLY A 24 -1.72 7.99 4.08
CA GLY A 24 -0.47 8.60 4.52
C GLY A 24 0.70 7.62 4.46
N VAL A 25 0.46 6.37 4.87
CA VAL A 25 1.44 5.28 4.80
C VAL A 25 1.79 4.97 3.35
N VAL A 26 0.78 4.81 2.48
CA VAL A 26 0.97 4.55 1.05
C VAL A 26 1.75 5.68 0.41
N LYS A 27 1.37 6.94 0.65
CA LYS A 27 2.08 8.12 0.12
C LYS A 27 3.55 8.11 0.53
N ALA A 28 3.85 7.88 1.81
CA ALA A 28 5.23 7.82 2.28
C ALA A 28 6.04 6.70 1.59
N LEU A 29 5.44 5.53 1.36
CA LEU A 29 6.07 4.42 0.66
C LEU A 29 6.29 4.70 -0.83
N VAL A 30 5.32 5.34 -1.49
CA VAL A 30 5.42 5.78 -2.88
C VAL A 30 6.53 6.82 -3.06
N CYS A 31 6.52 7.89 -2.24
CA CYS A 31 7.53 8.96 -2.30
C CYS A 31 8.96 8.46 -1.99
N SER A 32 9.08 7.39 -1.21
CA SER A 32 10.37 6.79 -0.88
C SER A 32 10.80 5.67 -1.84
N GLY A 33 9.96 5.30 -2.81
CA GLY A 33 10.25 4.22 -3.76
C GLY A 33 10.24 2.82 -3.14
N TYR A 34 9.61 2.65 -1.98
CA TYR A 34 9.58 1.38 -1.22
C TYR A 34 8.19 0.74 -1.16
N LEU A 35 7.25 1.15 -2.01
CA LEU A 35 5.93 0.51 -2.07
C LEU A 35 6.07 -0.99 -2.47
N PRO A 36 5.65 -1.94 -1.61
CA PRO A 36 5.74 -3.37 -1.94
C PRO A 36 4.78 -3.76 -3.07
N LYS A 37 5.19 -4.70 -3.92
CA LYS A 37 4.34 -5.21 -5.03
C LYS A 37 3.18 -6.09 -4.57
N ILE A 38 3.28 -6.66 -3.37
CA ILE A 38 2.23 -7.51 -2.79
C ILE A 38 1.48 -6.64 -1.79
N ILE A 39 0.21 -6.36 -2.06
CA ILE A 39 -0.65 -5.55 -1.18
C ILE A 39 -1.92 -6.36 -0.90
N SER A 40 -2.32 -6.40 0.37
CA SER A 40 -3.56 -7.01 0.82
C SER A 40 -4.36 -6.00 1.63
N GLY A 41 -5.69 -6.10 1.61
CA GLY A 41 -6.53 -5.23 2.41
C GLY A 41 -7.85 -5.88 2.82
N THR A 42 -8.49 -5.31 3.85
CA THR A 42 -9.83 -5.72 4.31
C THR A 42 -10.70 -4.49 4.54
N SER A 43 -11.98 -4.53 4.14
CA SER A 43 -12.93 -3.40 4.31
C SER A 43 -12.37 -2.08 3.75
N SER A 44 -12.25 -1.01 4.54
CA SER A 44 -11.67 0.26 4.08
C SER A 44 -10.21 0.12 3.59
N GLY A 45 -9.42 -0.77 4.17
CA GLY A 45 -8.07 -1.08 3.68
C GLY A 45 -8.08 -1.79 2.32
N ALA A 46 -9.11 -2.61 2.03
CA ALA A 46 -9.26 -3.25 0.72
C ALA A 46 -9.58 -2.23 -0.38
N ILE A 47 -10.38 -1.20 -0.07
CA ILE A 47 -10.68 -0.13 -1.02
C ILE A 47 -9.39 0.61 -1.39
N ILE A 48 -8.56 0.97 -0.40
CA ILE A 48 -7.29 1.65 -0.62
C ILE A 48 -6.32 0.74 -1.39
N ALA A 49 -6.19 -0.53 -0.99
CA ALA A 49 -5.37 -1.51 -1.69
C ALA A 49 -5.79 -1.65 -3.16
N ALA A 50 -7.10 -1.69 -3.46
CA ALA A 50 -7.60 -1.79 -4.82
C ALA A 50 -7.25 -0.56 -5.67
N VAL A 51 -7.35 0.67 -5.11
CA VAL A 51 -6.92 1.89 -5.83
C VAL A 51 -5.42 1.84 -6.12
N VAL A 52 -4.60 1.46 -5.14
CA VAL A 52 -3.14 1.40 -5.30
C VAL A 52 -2.73 0.33 -6.32
N CYS A 53 -3.33 -0.86 -6.27
CA CYS A 53 -2.96 -1.97 -7.15
C CYS A 53 -3.46 -1.83 -8.60
N THR A 54 -4.27 -0.80 -8.92
CA THR A 54 -4.84 -0.57 -10.26
C THR A 54 -4.26 0.66 -10.94
N ARG A 55 -3.13 1.18 -10.43
CA ARG A 55 -2.42 2.33 -10.99
C ARG A 55 -0.94 2.02 -11.13
N SER A 56 -0.33 2.65 -12.12
CA SER A 56 1.12 2.69 -12.27
C SER A 56 1.77 3.57 -11.20
N ASP A 57 3.06 3.36 -10.97
CA ASP A 57 3.83 4.15 -10.00
C ASP A 57 3.80 5.65 -10.34
N ASP A 58 3.82 6.01 -11.63
CA ASP A 58 3.74 7.40 -12.09
C ASP A 58 2.38 8.04 -11.76
N GLU A 59 1.28 7.31 -12.00
CA GLU A 59 -0.07 7.77 -11.63
C GLU A 59 -0.22 7.92 -10.11
N LEU A 60 0.39 7.03 -9.34
CA LEU A 60 0.39 7.13 -7.88
C LEU A 60 1.20 8.33 -7.40
N GLN A 61 2.37 8.59 -7.98
CA GLN A 61 3.17 9.77 -7.64
C GLN A 61 2.48 11.08 -7.99
N SER A 62 1.72 11.14 -9.09
CA SER A 62 1.00 12.36 -9.46
C SER A 62 -0.24 12.61 -8.58
N THR A 63 -0.82 11.55 -8.01
CA THR A 63 -2.13 11.61 -7.33
C THR A 63 -2.02 11.70 -5.80
N LEU A 64 -0.95 11.19 -5.21
CA LEU A 64 -0.78 11.07 -3.74
C LEU A 64 0.11 12.16 -3.16
#